data_AF-A0A660VVR5-F1
#
_entry.id   AF-A0A660VVR5-F1
#
_cell.length_a   1.000
_cell.length_b   1.000
_cell.length_c   1.000
_cell.angle_alpha   90.00
_cell.angle_beta   90.00
_cell.angle_gamma   90.00
#
_symmetry.space_group_name_H-M   'P 1'
#
loop_
_entity.id
_entity.type
_entity.pdbx_description
1 polymer ?
#
loop_
_entity_poly.entity_id
_entity_poly.type
_entity_poly.pdbx_seq_one_letter_code
_entity_poly.pdbx_strand_id
1 'polypeptide(L)'
;MAGAGDLNADGRGDLLVGAPLSDLGAFNGGSAYLISGRDGGEIAAFHGAQIGDQLGHWVANAGDLDGDGTIDLALGAPGDDGGGLDAGAVTVRSGATGALLLRVTGDATGEGLGVVAGVGDVDGDGRDDLALGAATAGIDDTHVGRVRVISGATGQDLADVLGRRPFGWFGFALAGVGDLDGDGRADVVSGAPGHDDVLSVIGSVRAVRVP
;
A
#
# COMPACT_ATOMS: atom_id res chain seq x y z
N MET A 1 4.31 -2.96 -10.36
CA MET A 1 3.17 -2.68 -11.27
C MET A 1 1.95 -3.40 -10.72
N ALA A 2 0.76 -2.86 -10.99
CA ALA A 2 -0.53 -3.43 -10.58
C ALA A 2 -1.55 -3.30 -11.72
N GLY A 3 -2.57 -4.17 -11.73
CA GLY A 3 -3.73 -3.98 -12.60
C GLY A 3 -4.65 -2.91 -12.00
N ALA A 4 -5.16 -2.01 -12.84
CA ALA A 4 -5.92 -0.84 -12.41
C ALA A 4 -7.39 -0.86 -12.85
N GLY A 5 -7.92 -2.00 -13.31
CA GLY A 5 -9.26 -2.02 -13.91
C GLY A 5 -9.34 -1.19 -15.20
N ASP A 6 -10.51 -1.03 -15.80
CA ASP A 6 -10.71 -0.23 -17.02
C ASP A 6 -11.07 1.22 -16.64
N LEU A 7 -10.06 2.09 -16.52
CA LEU A 7 -10.22 3.46 -16.01
C LEU A 7 -10.44 4.49 -17.11
N ASN A 8 -10.11 4.15 -18.36
CA ASN A 8 -10.44 4.99 -19.52
C ASN A 8 -11.73 4.54 -20.25
N ALA A 9 -12.43 3.52 -19.72
CA ALA A 9 -13.68 2.96 -20.25
C ALA A 9 -13.57 2.47 -21.71
N ASP A 10 -12.43 1.87 -22.06
CA ASP A 10 -12.17 1.36 -23.42
C ASP A 10 -12.47 -0.14 -23.58
N GLY A 11 -12.88 -0.81 -22.49
CA GLY A 11 -13.21 -2.23 -22.44
C GLY A 11 -12.03 -3.14 -22.12
N ARG A 12 -10.86 -2.60 -21.80
CA ARG A 12 -9.68 -3.37 -21.35
C ARG A 12 -9.15 -2.83 -20.04
N GLY A 13 -8.66 -3.73 -19.20
CA GLY A 13 -8.03 -3.34 -17.94
C GLY A 13 -6.69 -2.64 -18.17
N ASP A 14 -6.46 -1.55 -17.47
CA ASP A 14 -5.30 -0.68 -17.47
C ASP A 14 -4.27 -1.09 -16.42
N LEU A 15 -3.10 -0.46 -16.48
CA LEU A 15 -1.93 -0.80 -15.67
C LEU A 15 -1.42 0.41 -14.90
N LEU A 16 -1.18 0.24 -13.61
CA LEU A 16 -0.47 1.19 -12.78
C LEU A 16 1.00 0.76 -12.66
N VAL A 17 1.93 1.62 -13.07
CA VAL A 17 3.36 1.30 -13.17
C VAL A 17 4.17 2.34 -12.41
N GLY A 18 4.99 1.88 -11.47
CA GLY A 18 5.91 2.71 -10.70
C GLY A 18 7.25 2.92 -11.39
N ALA A 19 7.83 4.10 -11.20
CA ALA A 19 9.16 4.51 -11.63
C ALA A 19 9.84 5.29 -10.48
N PRO A 20 10.28 4.61 -9.41
CA PRO A 20 10.69 5.26 -8.16
C PRO A 20 11.94 6.14 -8.27
N LEU A 21 12.77 5.95 -9.30
CA LEU A 21 13.96 6.76 -9.54
C LEU A 21 13.75 7.81 -10.65
N SER A 22 12.50 8.10 -10.99
CA SER A 22 12.15 9.16 -11.94
C SER A 22 12.53 10.53 -11.37
N ASP A 23 13.16 11.35 -12.21
CA ASP A 23 13.56 12.72 -11.92
C ASP A 23 12.56 13.78 -12.44
N LEU A 24 11.41 13.36 -12.98
CA LEU A 24 10.48 14.28 -13.65
C LEU A 24 9.87 15.33 -12.71
N GLY A 25 9.64 14.98 -11.44
CA GLY A 25 9.17 15.90 -10.41
C GLY A 25 10.31 16.51 -9.59
N ALA A 26 11.16 15.64 -9.02
CA ALA A 26 12.34 15.98 -8.24
C ALA A 26 13.40 14.87 -8.39
N PHE A 27 14.66 15.15 -8.06
CA PHE A 27 15.75 14.16 -8.15
C PHE A 27 15.44 12.92 -7.30
N ASN A 28 15.31 11.75 -7.91
CA ASN A 28 14.81 10.52 -7.29
C ASN A 28 13.48 10.70 -6.53
N GLY A 29 12.66 11.68 -6.91
CA GLY A 29 11.34 11.87 -6.32
C GLY A 29 10.37 10.77 -6.72
N GLY A 30 10.63 10.11 -7.84
CA GLY A 30 9.84 8.99 -8.33
C GLY A 30 8.59 9.43 -9.07
N SER A 31 7.94 8.47 -9.71
CA SER A 31 6.70 8.68 -10.46
C SER A 31 5.88 7.39 -10.52
N ALA A 32 4.59 7.52 -10.80
CA ALA A 32 3.73 6.41 -11.18
C ALA A 32 2.89 6.80 -12.40
N TYR A 33 2.65 5.84 -13.29
CA TYR A 33 1.94 6.04 -14.55
C TYR A 33 0.77 5.08 -14.64
N LEU A 34 -0.40 5.61 -15.01
CA LEU A 34 -1.55 4.83 -15.42
C LEU A 34 -1.52 4.69 -16.94
N ILE A 35 -1.44 3.46 -17.43
CA ILE A 35 -1.21 3.13 -18.83
C ILE A 35 -2.37 2.28 -19.34
N SER A 36 -2.91 2.64 -20.51
CA SER A 36 -3.98 1.88 -21.15
C SER A 36 -3.55 0.45 -21.47
N GLY A 37 -4.35 -0.52 -21.06
CA GLY A 37 -4.11 -1.92 -21.43
C GLY A 37 -4.47 -2.24 -22.89
N ARG A 38 -5.08 -1.30 -23.61
CA ARG A 38 -5.49 -1.46 -25.01
C ARG A 38 -4.38 -1.14 -25.99
N ASP A 39 -3.72 -0.01 -25.82
CA ASP A 39 -2.75 0.52 -26.77
C ASP A 39 -1.43 0.99 -26.13
N GLY A 40 -1.30 0.93 -24.80
CA GLY A 40 -0.13 1.39 -24.07
C GLY A 40 -0.04 2.91 -23.92
N GLY A 41 -1.10 3.66 -24.27
CA GLY A 41 -1.16 5.10 -24.09
C GLY A 41 -1.17 5.50 -22.61
N GLU A 42 -0.53 6.62 -22.27
CA GLU A 42 -0.59 7.19 -20.93
C GLU A 42 -1.97 7.81 -20.68
N ILE A 43 -2.64 7.37 -19.62
CA ILE A 43 -3.92 7.91 -19.15
C ILE A 43 -3.66 9.02 -18.12
N ALA A 44 -2.75 8.78 -17.18
CA ALA A 44 -2.36 9.73 -16.15
C ALA A 44 -0.94 9.48 -15.64
N ALA A 45 -0.33 10.51 -15.06
CA ALA A 45 0.96 10.43 -14.39
C ALA A 45 0.92 11.16 -13.04
N PHE A 46 1.61 10.58 -12.07
CA PHE A 46 1.80 11.11 -10.72
C PHE A 46 3.29 11.23 -10.45
N HIS A 47 3.74 12.40 -10.00
CA HIS A 47 5.16 12.68 -9.76
C HIS A 47 5.40 12.97 -8.28
N GLY A 48 6.48 12.40 -7.74
CA GLY A 48 6.96 12.76 -6.40
C GLY A 48 7.43 14.21 -6.38
N ALA A 49 7.21 14.88 -5.25
CA ALA A 49 7.38 16.32 -5.15
C ALA A 49 8.72 16.71 -4.52
N GLN A 50 9.32 15.82 -3.73
CA GLN A 50 10.60 16.07 -3.05
C GLN A 50 11.67 15.10 -3.50
N ILE A 51 12.91 15.51 -3.24
CA ILE A 51 14.09 14.71 -3.54
C ILE A 51 14.07 13.45 -2.69
N GLY A 52 14.16 12.27 -3.32
CA GLY A 52 14.27 11.00 -2.61
C GLY A 52 12.97 10.37 -2.13
N ASP A 53 11.81 11.00 -2.34
CA ASP A 53 10.49 10.45 -1.96
C ASP A 53 10.27 9.02 -2.52
N GLN A 54 10.81 8.78 -3.72
CA GLN A 54 10.69 7.51 -4.44
C GLN A 54 9.23 7.09 -4.65
N LEU A 55 8.33 8.03 -4.96
CA LEU A 55 6.94 7.76 -5.27
C LEU A 55 6.82 6.68 -6.35
N GLY A 56 5.90 5.74 -6.14
CA GLY A 56 5.70 4.62 -7.05
C GLY A 56 6.69 3.47 -6.82
N HIS A 57 7.45 3.47 -5.72
CA HIS A 57 8.26 2.31 -5.34
C HIS A 57 7.40 1.06 -5.17
N TRP A 58 6.23 1.23 -4.55
CA TRP A 58 5.13 0.27 -4.60
C TRP A 58 3.88 0.93 -5.16
N VAL A 59 3.08 0.13 -5.86
CA VAL A 59 1.80 0.54 -6.41
C VAL A 59 0.80 -0.59 -6.25
N ALA A 60 -0.45 -0.26 -5.94
CA ALA A 60 -1.52 -1.24 -5.79
C ALA A 60 -2.87 -0.69 -6.28
N ASN A 61 -3.75 -1.62 -6.65
CA ASN A 61 -5.18 -1.36 -6.69
C ASN A 61 -5.65 -1.22 -5.23
N ALA A 62 -6.21 -0.07 -4.90
CA ALA A 62 -6.67 0.23 -3.56
C ALA A 62 -8.07 -0.32 -3.27
N GLY A 63 -8.80 -0.77 -4.30
CA GLY A 63 -10.24 -0.96 -4.21
C GLY A 63 -10.97 0.38 -4.36
N ASP A 64 -12.23 0.45 -4.01
CA ASP A 64 -13.05 1.65 -4.11
C ASP A 64 -13.22 2.32 -2.73
N LEU A 65 -12.39 3.33 -2.44
CA LEU A 65 -12.31 3.96 -1.11
C LEU A 65 -13.32 5.09 -0.97
N ASP A 66 -13.63 5.80 -2.05
CA ASP A 66 -14.62 6.89 -2.06
C ASP A 66 -16.02 6.44 -2.50
N GLY A 67 -16.16 5.17 -2.89
CA GLY A 67 -17.36 4.50 -3.41
C GLY A 67 -18.15 5.28 -4.42
N ASP A 68 -17.42 5.82 -5.39
CA ASP A 68 -17.96 6.27 -6.66
C ASP A 68 -18.17 5.12 -7.67
N GLY A 69 -17.74 3.89 -7.34
CA GLY A 69 -17.85 2.69 -8.16
C GLY A 69 -16.62 2.45 -9.05
N THR A 70 -15.58 3.26 -8.92
CA THR A 70 -14.32 3.18 -9.65
C THR A 70 -13.22 2.75 -8.70
N ILE A 71 -12.28 1.93 -9.19
CA ILE A 71 -11.14 1.54 -8.34
C ILE A 71 -10.22 2.74 -8.13
N ASP A 72 -9.53 2.77 -6.99
CA ASP A 72 -8.56 3.79 -6.63
C ASP A 72 -7.13 3.26 -6.67
N LEU A 73 -6.18 4.19 -6.70
CA LEU A 73 -4.77 3.91 -6.98
C LEU A 73 -3.92 4.25 -5.76
N ALA A 74 -3.29 3.25 -5.15
CA ALA A 74 -2.36 3.47 -4.04
C ALA A 74 -0.91 3.53 -4.52
N LEU A 75 -0.16 4.53 -4.01
CA LEU A 75 1.21 4.84 -4.38
C LEU A 75 2.08 4.96 -3.12
N GLY A 76 3.08 4.08 -3.00
CA GLY A 76 4.06 4.11 -1.92
C GLY A 76 5.28 4.99 -2.24
N ALA A 77 5.76 5.71 -1.24
CA ALA A 77 6.90 6.62 -1.27
C ALA A 77 7.74 6.42 0.02
N PRO A 78 8.62 5.41 0.09
CA PRO A 78 9.34 5.08 1.33
C PRO A 78 10.31 6.15 1.81
N GLY A 79 10.78 7.04 0.94
CA GLY A 79 11.68 8.14 1.32
C GLY A 79 10.96 9.45 1.62
N ASP A 80 9.62 9.43 1.73
CA ASP A 80 8.86 10.63 2.08
C ASP A 80 9.15 11.08 3.54
N ASP A 81 9.43 12.37 3.70
CA ASP A 81 9.84 12.96 4.98
C ASP A 81 8.68 13.52 5.84
N GLY A 82 7.43 13.35 5.40
CA GLY A 82 6.27 13.99 6.01
C GLY A 82 5.97 13.57 7.45
N GLY A 83 6.42 12.37 7.85
CA GLY A 83 6.34 11.83 9.21
C GLY A 83 7.64 11.90 10.02
N GLY A 84 8.69 12.50 9.45
CA GLY A 84 10.07 12.41 9.91
C GLY A 84 10.98 11.95 8.77
N LEU A 85 12.30 12.16 8.91
CA LEU A 85 13.28 11.80 7.88
C LEU A 85 13.11 10.33 7.45
N ASP A 86 12.88 10.07 6.17
CA ASP A 86 12.63 8.72 5.61
C ASP A 86 11.57 7.92 6.38
N ALA A 87 10.56 8.60 6.94
CA ALA A 87 9.44 7.91 7.60
C ALA A 87 8.57 7.15 6.58
N GLY A 88 8.55 7.64 5.34
CA GLY A 88 7.79 7.09 4.24
C GLY A 88 6.31 7.49 4.26
N ALA A 89 5.64 7.27 3.14
CA ALA A 89 4.22 7.55 2.99
C ALA A 89 3.55 6.63 1.96
N VAL A 90 2.23 6.53 2.09
CA VAL A 90 1.33 6.00 1.06
C VAL A 90 0.29 7.07 0.74
N THR A 91 0.06 7.30 -0.55
CA THR A 91 -1.02 8.16 -1.04
C THR A 91 -2.00 7.37 -1.87
N VAL A 92 -3.28 7.71 -1.79
CA VAL A 92 -4.34 7.13 -2.62
C VAL A 92 -4.93 8.19 -3.53
N ARG A 93 -5.06 7.86 -4.81
CA ARG A 93 -5.62 8.72 -5.85
C ARG A 93 -6.92 8.11 -6.37
N SER A 94 -7.96 8.93 -6.50
CA SER A 94 -9.21 8.53 -7.12
C SER A 94 -8.95 8.02 -8.54
N GLY A 95 -9.42 6.82 -8.89
CA GLY A 95 -9.25 6.34 -10.26
C GLY A 95 -10.10 7.11 -11.27
N ALA A 96 -11.25 7.64 -10.84
CA ALA A 96 -12.14 8.42 -11.69
C ALA A 96 -11.60 9.83 -12.00
N THR A 97 -10.94 10.47 -11.01
CA THR A 97 -10.59 11.90 -11.11
C THR A 97 -9.11 12.21 -10.94
N GLY A 98 -8.31 11.27 -10.43
CA GLY A 98 -6.93 11.50 -10.02
C GLY A 98 -6.76 12.34 -8.74
N ALA A 99 -7.87 12.74 -8.09
CA ALA A 99 -7.84 13.52 -6.85
C ALA A 99 -7.15 12.75 -5.72
N LEU A 100 -6.46 13.46 -4.82
CA LEU A 100 -5.93 12.85 -3.59
C LEU A 100 -7.09 12.52 -2.66
N LEU A 101 -7.26 11.23 -2.34
CA LEU A 101 -8.27 10.75 -1.40
C LEU A 101 -7.70 10.61 0.00
N LEU A 102 -6.52 9.98 0.09
CA LEU A 102 -5.90 9.65 1.37
C LEU A 102 -4.38 9.84 1.30
N ARG A 103 -3.78 10.26 2.42
CA ARG A 103 -2.33 10.26 2.62
C ARG A 103 -2.03 9.78 4.03
N VAL A 104 -1.22 8.74 4.14
CA VAL A 104 -0.76 8.16 5.41
C VAL A 104 0.77 8.20 5.43
N THR A 105 1.33 8.65 6.54
CA THR A 105 2.79 8.71 6.75
C THR A 105 3.23 7.64 7.75
N GLY A 106 4.51 7.30 7.72
CA GLY A 106 5.17 6.69 8.88
C GLY A 106 5.12 7.63 10.09
N ASP A 107 5.37 7.07 11.26
CA ASP A 107 5.30 7.74 12.55
C ASP A 107 6.71 8.02 13.12
N ALA A 108 7.76 7.45 12.51
CA ALA A 108 9.15 7.59 12.97
C ALA A 108 10.17 7.72 11.83
N THR A 109 11.29 8.37 12.12
CA THR A 109 12.44 8.45 11.21
C THR A 109 12.94 7.05 10.83
N GLY A 110 13.16 6.84 9.53
CA GLY A 110 13.65 5.57 8.97
C GLY A 110 12.63 4.43 9.00
N GLU A 111 11.36 4.69 9.34
CA GLU A 111 10.32 3.66 9.33
C GLU A 111 10.11 3.08 7.92
N GLY A 112 10.19 3.92 6.88
CA GLY A 112 10.09 3.51 5.49
C GLY A 112 8.71 2.94 5.11
N LEU A 113 7.63 3.53 5.63
CA LEU A 113 6.27 3.16 5.22
C LEU A 113 6.11 3.32 3.70
N GLY A 114 5.64 2.27 3.02
CA GLY A 114 5.45 2.38 1.56
C GLY A 114 4.92 1.13 0.89
N VAL A 115 5.07 -0.05 1.48
CA VAL A 115 4.41 -1.27 0.97
C VAL A 115 2.91 -1.08 1.12
N VAL A 116 2.13 -1.40 0.09
CA VAL A 116 0.66 -1.24 0.12
C VAL A 116 -0.04 -2.34 -0.65
N ALA A 117 -1.18 -2.78 -0.15
CA ALA A 117 -2.13 -3.65 -0.83
C ALA A 117 -3.57 -3.25 -0.48
N GLY A 118 -4.47 -3.29 -1.47
CA GLY A 118 -5.91 -3.32 -1.22
C GLY A 118 -6.31 -4.64 -0.59
N VAL A 119 -7.15 -4.58 0.45
CA VAL A 119 -7.55 -5.77 1.22
C VAL A 119 -9.05 -6.02 1.25
N GLY A 120 -9.83 -5.19 0.57
CA GLY A 120 -11.29 -5.23 0.59
C GLY A 120 -11.85 -4.64 1.89
N ASP A 121 -13.16 -4.71 2.08
CA ASP A 121 -13.85 -4.18 3.27
C ASP A 121 -13.58 -5.07 4.51
N VAL A 122 -12.70 -4.63 5.39
CA VAL A 122 -12.30 -5.34 6.63
C VAL A 122 -13.19 -4.92 7.80
N ASP A 123 -13.56 -3.64 7.89
CA ASP A 123 -14.37 -3.11 8.99
C ASP A 123 -15.89 -3.21 8.77
N GLY A 124 -16.34 -3.53 7.57
CA GLY A 124 -17.73 -3.76 7.17
C GLY A 124 -18.50 -2.47 6.91
N ASP A 125 -17.81 -1.36 6.58
CA ASP A 125 -18.43 -0.06 6.32
C ASP A 125 -18.88 0.14 4.87
N GLY A 126 -18.56 -0.81 3.98
CA GLY A 126 -18.90 -0.80 2.57
C GLY A 126 -17.91 -0.05 1.67
N ARG A 127 -16.74 0.34 2.19
CA ARG A 127 -15.58 0.81 1.40
C ARG A 127 -14.45 -0.21 1.51
N ASP A 128 -13.59 -0.25 0.49
CA ASP A 128 -12.41 -1.11 0.54
C ASP A 128 -11.33 -0.51 1.44
N ASP A 129 -10.61 -1.36 2.18
CA ASP A 129 -9.55 -0.99 3.11
C ASP A 129 -8.15 -1.29 2.56
N LEU A 130 -7.13 -0.79 3.26
CA LEU A 130 -5.73 -0.94 2.87
C LEU A 130 -4.90 -1.59 3.97
N ALA A 131 -3.98 -2.45 3.56
CA ALA A 131 -2.85 -2.87 4.39
C ALA A 131 -1.58 -2.14 3.94
N LEU A 132 -0.88 -1.55 4.91
CA LEU A 132 0.35 -0.80 4.72
C LEU A 132 1.50 -1.48 5.47
N GLY A 133 2.66 -1.56 4.82
CA GLY A 133 3.85 -2.18 5.39
C GLY A 133 5.00 -1.20 5.50
N ALA A 134 5.66 -1.26 6.64
CA ALA A 134 6.93 -0.59 6.94
C ALA A 134 7.94 -1.66 7.33
N ALA A 135 8.51 -2.33 6.32
CA ALA A 135 9.35 -3.52 6.54
C ALA A 135 10.67 -3.21 7.25
N THR A 136 11.13 -1.97 7.17
CA THR A 136 12.33 -1.49 7.86
C THR A 136 12.06 -1.00 9.28
N ALA A 137 10.79 -0.90 9.70
CA ALA A 137 10.42 -0.41 11.03
C ALA A 137 11.07 -1.23 12.17
N GLY A 138 11.56 -0.57 13.21
CA GLY A 138 12.01 -1.25 14.43
C GLY A 138 12.49 -0.29 15.50
N ILE A 139 12.53 -0.78 16.75
CA ILE A 139 13.23 -0.09 17.85
C ILE A 139 14.71 -0.45 17.74
N ASP A 140 15.61 0.54 17.79
CA ASP A 140 17.07 0.35 17.83
C ASP A 140 17.67 -0.51 16.70
N ASP A 141 17.41 -0.16 15.42
CA ASP A 141 17.92 -0.85 14.21
C ASP A 141 17.56 -2.34 14.13
N THR A 142 16.58 -2.80 14.89
CA THR A 142 16.20 -4.21 14.89
C THR A 142 15.41 -4.61 13.65
N HIS A 143 14.85 -3.69 12.85
CA HIS A 143 14.11 -4.01 11.61
C HIS A 143 13.10 -5.16 11.77
N VAL A 144 12.29 -5.10 12.84
CA VAL A 144 11.27 -6.12 13.10
C VAL A 144 10.16 -6.09 12.04
N GLY A 145 9.92 -4.91 11.44
CA GLY A 145 8.86 -4.61 10.50
C GLY A 145 7.52 -4.32 11.17
N ARG A 146 6.61 -3.67 10.45
CA ARG A 146 5.25 -3.29 10.91
C ARG A 146 4.25 -3.45 9.78
N VAL A 147 3.03 -3.85 10.12
CA VAL A 147 1.86 -3.82 9.24
C VAL A 147 0.75 -3.04 9.93
N ARG A 148 0.19 -2.06 9.22
CA ARG A 148 -1.04 -1.38 9.59
C ARG A 148 -2.15 -1.80 8.65
N VAL A 149 -3.36 -2.00 9.16
CA VAL A 149 -4.57 -2.07 8.35
C VAL A 149 -5.37 -0.82 8.66
N ILE A 150 -5.78 -0.08 7.63
CA ILE A 150 -6.47 1.19 7.77
C ILE A 150 -7.79 1.18 7.01
N SER A 151 -8.78 1.88 7.57
CA SER A 151 -10.05 2.11 6.91
C SER A 151 -9.85 2.98 5.68
N GLY A 152 -10.32 2.53 4.52
CA GLY A 152 -10.25 3.30 3.29
C GLY A 152 -11.11 4.57 3.32
N ALA A 153 -12.26 4.48 3.99
CA ALA A 153 -13.20 5.58 4.13
C ALA A 153 -12.68 6.73 5.02
N THR A 154 -11.97 6.37 6.10
CA THR A 154 -11.64 7.32 7.18
C THR A 154 -10.14 7.54 7.41
N GLY A 155 -9.30 6.65 6.89
CA GLY A 155 -7.87 6.61 7.18
C GLY A 155 -7.51 6.20 8.61
N GLN A 156 -8.48 5.74 9.42
CA GLN A 156 -8.23 5.29 10.79
C GLN A 156 -7.57 3.91 10.81
N ASP A 157 -6.70 3.67 11.79
CA ASP A 157 -6.13 2.34 12.00
C ASP A 157 -7.20 1.35 12.51
N LEU A 158 -7.36 0.26 11.77
CA LEU A 158 -8.15 -0.91 12.14
C LEU A 158 -7.29 -1.94 12.87
N ALA A 159 -6.02 -2.04 12.49
CA ALA A 159 -5.03 -2.86 13.17
C ALA A 159 -3.63 -2.28 13.02
N ASP A 160 -2.79 -2.51 14.03
CA ASP A 160 -1.38 -2.14 14.02
C ASP A 160 -0.56 -3.27 14.65
N VAL A 161 0.27 -3.92 13.85
CA VAL A 161 1.01 -5.12 14.23
C VAL A 161 2.49 -4.92 13.98
N LEU A 162 3.26 -4.97 15.07
CA LEU A 162 4.72 -5.04 15.00
C LEU A 162 5.19 -6.48 14.82
N GLY A 163 6.22 -6.64 13.99
CA GLY A 163 6.97 -7.87 13.88
C GLY A 163 7.61 -8.25 15.22
N ARG A 164 7.79 -9.54 15.44
CA ARG A 164 8.22 -10.08 16.74
C ARG A 164 9.71 -10.41 16.83
N ARG A 165 10.41 -10.39 15.69
CA ARG A 165 11.80 -10.82 15.61
C ARG A 165 12.65 -9.76 14.92
N PRO A 166 13.84 -9.43 15.46
CA PRO A 166 14.80 -8.61 14.76
C PRO A 166 15.11 -9.18 13.36
N PHE A 167 15.31 -8.28 12.41
CA PHE A 167 15.61 -8.50 11.02
C PHE A 167 14.58 -9.39 10.33
N GLY A 168 13.33 -9.32 10.77
CA GLY A 168 12.25 -10.12 10.22
C GLY A 168 11.60 -9.52 8.99
N TRP A 169 11.68 -8.20 8.83
CA TRP A 169 11.09 -7.50 7.69
C TRP A 169 9.59 -7.78 7.56
N PHE A 170 8.87 -7.88 8.68
CA PHE A 170 7.43 -8.07 8.67
C PHE A 170 6.75 -6.90 7.94
N GLY A 171 5.80 -7.19 7.06
CA GLY A 171 5.20 -6.18 6.18
C GLY A 171 5.97 -5.92 4.89
N PHE A 172 6.97 -6.74 4.55
CA PHE A 172 7.71 -6.62 3.28
C PHE A 172 6.86 -6.89 2.05
N ALA A 173 5.89 -7.79 2.17
CA ALA A 173 4.88 -8.06 1.15
C ALA A 173 3.52 -8.25 1.82
N LEU A 174 2.46 -7.79 1.14
CA LEU A 174 1.09 -7.81 1.64
C LEU A 174 0.15 -8.29 0.54
N ALA A 175 -0.93 -8.96 0.95
CA ALA A 175 -2.05 -9.28 0.07
C ALA A 175 -3.35 -9.41 0.89
N GLY A 176 -4.45 -8.90 0.34
CA GLY A 176 -5.78 -9.34 0.75
C GLY A 176 -6.06 -10.74 0.21
N VAL A 177 -6.64 -11.61 1.03
CA VAL A 177 -6.96 -13.00 0.64
C VAL A 177 -8.46 -13.31 0.71
N GLY A 178 -9.29 -12.27 0.90
CA GLY A 178 -10.73 -12.42 1.14
C GLY A 178 -10.99 -13.00 2.53
N ASP A 179 -12.23 -13.38 2.80
CA ASP A 179 -12.62 -14.03 4.07
C ASP A 179 -12.11 -15.49 4.09
N LEU A 180 -10.97 -15.72 4.75
CA LEU A 180 -10.33 -17.01 4.84
C LEU A 180 -10.83 -17.83 6.04
N ASP A 181 -11.24 -17.16 7.13
CA ASP A 181 -11.69 -17.81 8.36
C ASP A 181 -13.22 -17.97 8.48
N GLY A 182 -13.98 -17.36 7.58
CA GLY A 182 -15.43 -17.47 7.45
C GLY A 182 -16.22 -16.55 8.37
N ASP A 183 -15.61 -15.49 8.90
CA ASP A 183 -16.26 -14.54 9.80
C ASP A 183 -17.02 -13.39 9.09
N GLY A 184 -16.93 -13.35 7.76
CA GLY A 184 -17.57 -12.37 6.90
C GLY A 184 -16.77 -11.09 6.68
N ARG A 185 -15.50 -11.02 7.12
CA ARG A 185 -14.58 -9.90 6.89
C ARG A 185 -13.41 -10.34 6.04
N ALA A 186 -12.82 -9.41 5.28
CA ALA A 186 -11.64 -9.74 4.50
C ALA A 186 -10.40 -9.92 5.39
N ASP A 187 -9.55 -10.88 5.03
CA ASP A 187 -8.29 -11.18 5.70
C ASP A 187 -7.08 -10.65 4.94
N VAL A 188 -6.04 -10.29 5.70
CA VAL A 188 -4.74 -9.83 5.19
C VAL A 188 -3.65 -10.83 5.49
N VAL A 189 -2.75 -11.11 4.54
CA VAL A 189 -1.51 -11.85 4.77
C VAL A 189 -0.27 -10.96 4.63
N SER A 190 0.74 -11.23 5.45
CA SER A 190 2.02 -10.53 5.41
C SER A 190 3.20 -11.49 5.31
N GLY A 191 4.20 -11.09 4.51
CA GLY A 191 5.50 -11.74 4.42
C GLY A 191 6.54 -11.12 5.36
N ALA A 192 7.42 -11.96 5.89
CA ALA A 192 8.55 -11.61 6.74
C ALA A 192 9.81 -12.37 6.29
N PRO A 193 10.42 -12.01 5.14
CA PRO A 193 11.44 -12.82 4.47
C PRO A 193 12.73 -13.03 5.27
N GLY A 194 12.94 -12.27 6.35
CA GLY A 194 14.05 -12.49 7.26
C GLY A 194 13.92 -13.72 8.17
N HIS A 195 12.75 -14.37 8.19
CA HIS A 195 12.49 -15.64 8.89
C HIS A 195 11.67 -16.58 8.00
N ASP A 196 11.71 -17.88 8.30
CA ASP A 196 10.91 -18.90 7.59
C ASP A 196 9.41 -18.89 7.96
N ASP A 197 8.93 -17.84 8.65
CA ASP A 197 7.54 -17.73 9.13
C ASP A 197 6.71 -16.89 8.13
N VAL A 198 5.78 -17.54 7.42
CA VAL A 198 4.72 -16.87 6.63
C VAL A 198 3.42 -16.90 7.45
N LEU A 199 2.66 -15.80 7.39
CA LEU A 199 1.30 -15.57 7.94
C LEU A 199 1.18 -14.91 9.32
N SER A 200 0.82 -13.64 9.31
CA SER A 200 -0.23 -13.11 10.20
C SER A 200 -1.49 -12.88 9.38
N VAL A 201 -2.59 -13.52 9.75
CA VAL A 201 -3.94 -13.19 9.27
C VAL A 201 -4.45 -12.04 10.13
N ILE A 202 -4.83 -10.92 9.51
CA ILE A 202 -5.51 -9.81 10.19
C ILE A 202 -6.92 -9.72 9.59
N GLY A 203 -7.91 -10.06 10.42
CA GLY A 203 -9.36 -10.12 10.15
C GLY A 203 -10.08 -10.64 11.40
N SER A 204 -9.47 -11.65 12.03
CA SER A 204 -9.54 -11.91 13.47
C SER A 204 -8.12 -12.28 13.97
N VAL A 205 -7.57 -11.60 15.00
CA VAL A 205 -6.14 -11.76 15.37
C VAL A 205 -5.87 -13.17 15.90
N ARG A 206 -5.44 -14.08 15.02
CA ARG A 206 -4.80 -15.35 15.37
C ARG A 206 -3.63 -15.64 14.46
N ALA A 207 -2.45 -15.67 15.06
CA ALA A 207 -1.27 -16.28 14.45
C ALA A 207 -1.55 -17.78 14.29
N VAL A 208 -1.68 -18.25 13.05
CA VAL A 208 -1.77 -19.68 12.75
C VAL A 208 -0.35 -20.21 12.62
N ARG A 209 0.03 -21.11 13.54
CA ARG A 209 1.28 -21.86 13.43
C ARG A 209 1.07 -22.98 12.42
N VAL A 210 1.79 -22.94 11.30
CA VAL A 210 1.84 -24.09 10.37
C VAL A 210 2.82 -25.13 10.97
N PRO A 211 2.46 -26.43 11.02
CA PRO A 211 3.27 -27.48 11.63
C PRO A 211 4.63 -27.72 10.94
#